data_AF-A0A7C3D6H2-F1
#
_entry.id   AF-A0A7C3D6H2-F1
#
_cell.length_a   1.000
_cell.length_b   1.000
_cell.length_c   1.000
_cell.angle_alpha   90.00
_cell.angle_beta   90.00
_cell.angle_gamma   90.00
#
_symmetry.space_group_name_H-M   'P 1'
#
loop_
_entity.id
_entity.type
_entity.pdbx_description
1 polymer ?
#
loop_
_entity_poly.entity_id
_entity_poly.type
_entity_poly.pdbx_seq_one_letter_code
_entity_poly.pdbx_strand_id
1 'polypeptide(L)'
;MIMDYVQESFDAFLRERCDRYRFGRGFYPKGALVGDQFCQNPYIKTEADFQMKFGCFLEQFLHDRDPELVVHAEMPIYADPRARADLTIHRVPDGSNWEYKEKILGSLLSVIEVKLANVREPLYDFFKGDGVKKDLIRLKSLGSEINRYLLIADEGEAIDPLQIQQFLSDAEEHDVVVLSNNAALMGAA
;
A
#
# COMPACT_ATOMS: atom_id res chain seq x y z
N MET A 1 -0.04 9.17 -15.98
CA MET A 1 1.05 8.54 -16.76
C MET A 1 1.97 7.66 -15.90
N ILE A 2 2.57 8.15 -14.80
CA ILE A 2 3.41 7.28 -13.93
C ILE A 2 2.58 6.25 -13.17
N MET A 3 1.45 6.66 -12.55
CA MET A 3 0.60 5.71 -11.81
C MET A 3 -0.06 4.67 -12.72
N ASP A 4 -0.50 5.05 -13.91
CA ASP A 4 -1.05 4.10 -14.90
C ASP A 4 -0.03 3.02 -15.26
N TYR A 5 1.22 3.41 -15.51
CA TYR A 5 2.31 2.47 -15.80
C TYR A 5 2.62 1.55 -14.61
N VAL A 6 2.63 2.08 -13.39
CA VAL A 6 2.85 1.30 -12.16
C VAL A 6 1.71 0.30 -11.95
N GLN A 7 0.46 0.73 -12.17
CA GLN A 7 -0.72 -0.14 -12.08
C GLN A 7 -0.67 -1.26 -13.11
N GLU A 8 -0.41 -0.95 -14.39
CA GLU A 8 -0.29 -1.96 -15.45
C GLU A 8 0.83 -2.97 -15.16
N SER A 9 1.96 -2.48 -14.65
CA SER A 9 3.11 -3.32 -14.26
C SER A 9 2.77 -4.21 -13.06
N PHE A 10 2.03 -3.70 -12.08
CA PHE A 10 1.59 -4.46 -10.92
C PHE A 10 0.57 -5.55 -11.33
N ASP A 11 -0.39 -5.22 -12.19
CA ASP A 11 -1.35 -6.18 -12.73
C ASP A 11 -0.66 -7.30 -13.54
N ALA A 12 0.37 -6.94 -14.32
CA ALA A 12 1.20 -7.92 -15.02
C ALA A 12 1.97 -8.82 -14.04
N PHE A 13 2.55 -8.24 -12.98
CA PHE A 13 3.23 -8.98 -11.91
C PHE A 13 2.28 -9.97 -11.21
N LEU A 14 1.07 -9.54 -10.86
CA LEU A 14 0.06 -10.39 -10.24
C LEU A 14 -0.29 -11.58 -11.14
N ARG A 15 -0.58 -11.34 -12.43
CA ARG A 15 -0.85 -12.42 -13.38
C ARG A 15 0.33 -13.39 -13.49
N GLU A 16 1.53 -12.88 -13.75
CA GLU A 16 2.70 -13.73 -13.98
C GLU A 16 3.05 -14.57 -12.75
N ARG A 17 3.10 -13.95 -11.56
CA ARG A 17 3.51 -14.62 -10.33
C ARG A 17 2.37 -15.43 -9.74
N CYS A 18 1.19 -14.86 -9.55
CA CYS A 18 0.10 -15.57 -8.88
C CYS A 18 -0.51 -16.69 -9.74
N ASP A 19 -0.49 -16.61 -11.08
CA ASP A 19 -0.92 -17.74 -11.93
C ASP A 19 0.12 -18.87 -11.94
N ARG A 20 1.43 -18.56 -11.96
CA ARG A 20 2.50 -19.57 -11.89
C ARG A 20 2.47 -20.35 -10.56
N TYR A 21 2.19 -19.66 -9.46
CA TYR A 21 2.15 -20.26 -8.11
C TYR A 21 0.73 -20.67 -7.67
N ARG A 22 -0.23 -20.83 -8.58
CA ARG A 22 -1.46 -21.62 -8.33
C ARG A 22 -1.09 -23.12 -8.17
N PHE A 23 -0.25 -23.42 -7.18
CA PHE A 23 0.08 -24.76 -6.75
C PHE A 23 -1.20 -25.42 -6.21
N GLY A 24 -1.66 -26.43 -6.93
CA GLY A 24 -2.69 -27.36 -6.48
C GLY A 24 -4.11 -26.83 -6.60
N ARG A 25 -4.82 -27.30 -7.63
CA ARG A 25 -6.29 -27.47 -7.62
C ARG A 25 -6.78 -28.44 -6.51
N GLY A 26 -6.01 -28.62 -5.43
CA GLY A 26 -6.19 -29.64 -4.40
C GLY A 26 -5.71 -29.27 -2.99
N PHE A 27 -5.05 -28.12 -2.77
CA PHE A 27 -4.76 -27.62 -1.41
C PHE A 27 -5.79 -26.60 -0.92
N TYR A 28 -6.35 -25.82 -1.85
CA TYR A 28 -7.55 -25.02 -1.59
C TYR A 28 -8.73 -25.76 -2.23
N PRO A 29 -9.84 -25.99 -1.52
CA PRO A 29 -11.00 -26.67 -2.09
C PRO A 29 -11.40 -25.95 -3.38
N LYS A 30 -11.58 -26.74 -4.46
CA LYS A 30 -12.21 -26.29 -5.70
C LYS A 30 -13.57 -25.68 -5.33
N GLY A 31 -13.64 -24.36 -5.30
CA GLY A 31 -14.83 -23.62 -4.89
C GLY A 31 -14.56 -22.71 -3.70
N ALA A 32 -13.74 -21.67 -3.88
CA ALA A 32 -14.09 -20.42 -3.25
C ALA A 32 -15.30 -19.91 -4.02
N LEU A 33 -16.46 -20.07 -3.39
CA LEU A 33 -17.79 -19.81 -3.91
C LEU A 33 -17.84 -18.43 -4.60
N VAL A 34 -18.30 -18.44 -5.85
CA VAL A 34 -18.95 -17.28 -6.47
C VAL A 34 -20.17 -16.97 -5.59
N GLY A 35 -20.01 -16.03 -4.67
CA GLY A 35 -21.01 -15.70 -3.65
C GLY A 35 -20.44 -14.92 -2.45
N ASP A 36 -19.14 -15.03 -2.20
CA ASP A 36 -18.45 -14.37 -1.08
C ASP A 36 -17.23 -13.54 -1.54
N GLN A 37 -17.20 -13.05 -2.79
CA GLN A 37 -16.06 -12.27 -3.28
C GLN A 37 -15.91 -10.98 -2.45
N PHE A 38 -14.88 -10.95 -1.60
CA PHE A 38 -14.51 -9.79 -0.81
C PHE A 38 -13.87 -8.71 -1.68
N CYS A 39 -13.29 -9.11 -2.81
CA CYS A 39 -12.45 -8.32 -3.67
C CYS A 39 -12.76 -8.68 -5.12
N GLN A 40 -12.81 -7.69 -6.02
CA GLN A 40 -13.04 -7.90 -7.45
C GLN A 40 -11.81 -8.50 -8.14
N ASN A 41 -10.60 -8.15 -7.65
CA ASN A 41 -9.38 -8.74 -8.14
C ASN A 41 -9.26 -10.22 -7.70
N PRO A 42 -9.11 -11.18 -8.62
CA PRO A 42 -9.08 -12.61 -8.28
C PRO A 42 -7.81 -13.04 -7.54
N TYR A 43 -6.79 -12.20 -7.50
CA TYR A 43 -5.52 -12.46 -6.83
C TYR A 43 -5.48 -11.82 -5.45
N ILE A 44 -6.12 -10.69 -5.22
CA ILE A 44 -6.11 -9.98 -3.93
C ILE A 44 -7.33 -10.40 -3.12
N LYS A 45 -7.15 -10.67 -1.83
CA LYS A 45 -8.27 -11.08 -0.95
C LYS A 45 -8.51 -10.16 0.23
N THR A 46 -7.47 -9.50 0.72
CA THR A 46 -7.47 -8.66 1.92
C THR A 46 -6.46 -7.53 1.77
N GLU A 47 -6.54 -6.53 2.65
CA GLU A 47 -5.55 -5.45 2.74
C GLU A 47 -4.12 -6.01 2.96
N ALA A 48 -3.95 -6.95 3.90
CA ALA A 48 -2.67 -7.60 4.14
C ALA A 48 -2.14 -8.37 2.92
N ASP A 49 -3.02 -8.99 2.13
CA ASP A 49 -2.63 -9.68 0.90
C ASP A 49 -2.19 -8.68 -0.19
N PHE A 50 -2.87 -7.54 -0.29
CA PHE A 50 -2.47 -6.44 -1.16
C PHE A 50 -1.12 -5.85 -0.72
N GLN A 51 -0.95 -5.53 0.55
CA GLN A 51 0.30 -5.04 1.15
C GLN A 51 1.48 -5.95 0.80
N MET A 52 1.34 -7.26 1.02
CA MET A 52 2.41 -8.22 0.74
C MET A 52 2.74 -8.30 -0.75
N LYS A 53 1.72 -8.38 -1.62
CA LYS A 53 1.93 -8.48 -3.07
C LYS A 53 2.51 -7.20 -3.67
N PHE A 54 1.97 -6.06 -3.27
CA PHE A 54 2.44 -4.76 -3.69
C PHE A 54 3.86 -4.51 -3.17
N GLY A 55 4.16 -4.85 -1.92
CA GLY A 55 5.50 -4.78 -1.35
C GLY A 55 6.52 -5.59 -2.17
N CYS A 56 6.21 -6.84 -2.52
CA CYS A 56 7.09 -7.67 -3.36
C CYS A 56 7.27 -7.10 -4.78
N PHE A 57 6.19 -6.57 -5.37
CA PHE A 57 6.28 -5.90 -6.67
C PHE A 57 7.16 -4.65 -6.58
N LEU A 58 6.93 -3.82 -5.58
CA LEU A 58 7.64 -2.57 -5.36
C LEU A 58 9.13 -2.83 -5.12
N GLU A 59 9.47 -3.85 -4.35
CA GLU A 59 10.86 -4.28 -4.14
C GLU A 59 11.55 -4.59 -5.48
N GLN A 60 10.93 -5.42 -6.33
CA GLN A 60 11.49 -5.74 -7.66
C GLN A 60 11.58 -4.50 -8.54
N PHE A 61 10.50 -3.71 -8.57
CA PHE A 61 10.41 -2.50 -9.39
C PHE A 61 11.48 -1.46 -9.01
N LEU A 62 11.76 -1.30 -7.72
CA LEU A 62 12.79 -0.38 -7.23
C LEU A 62 14.19 -0.96 -7.40
N HIS A 63 14.40 -2.25 -7.10
CA HIS A 63 15.71 -2.89 -7.21
C HIS A 63 16.26 -2.86 -8.65
N ASP A 64 15.39 -3.01 -9.65
CA ASP A 64 15.75 -2.88 -11.07
C ASP A 64 16.22 -1.45 -11.45
N ARG A 65 15.90 -0.44 -10.64
CA ARG A 65 16.23 0.98 -10.88
C ARG A 65 17.37 1.48 -10.00
N ASP A 66 17.39 1.06 -8.75
CA ASP A 66 18.39 1.41 -7.76
C ASP A 66 18.55 0.21 -6.80
N PRO A 67 19.64 -0.57 -6.93
CA PRO A 67 19.82 -1.78 -6.14
C PRO A 67 20.07 -1.51 -4.65
N GLU A 68 20.33 -0.25 -4.27
CA GLU A 68 20.43 0.16 -2.88
C GLU A 68 19.06 0.37 -2.23
N LEU A 69 17.96 0.35 -2.99
CA LEU A 69 16.62 0.49 -2.44
C LEU A 69 16.06 -0.86 -2.01
N VAL A 70 15.60 -0.92 -0.76
CA VAL A 70 14.98 -2.11 -0.16
C VAL A 70 13.61 -1.75 0.40
N VAL A 71 12.65 -2.65 0.22
CA VAL A 71 11.29 -2.54 0.76
C VAL A 71 11.16 -3.50 1.94
N HIS A 72 10.63 -3.02 3.06
CA HIS A 72 10.28 -3.83 4.21
C HIS A 72 8.80 -3.68 4.53
N ALA A 73 8.21 -4.73 5.09
CA ALA A 73 6.85 -4.70 5.61
C ALA A 73 6.85 -4.76 7.13
N GLU A 74 5.80 -4.25 7.77
CA GLU A 74 5.54 -4.41 9.21
C GLU A 74 6.63 -3.81 10.12
N MET A 75 7.25 -2.71 9.68
CA MET A 75 8.37 -2.10 10.39
C MET A 75 7.90 -1.21 11.55
N PRO A 76 8.42 -1.39 12.79
CA PRO A 76 8.00 -0.62 13.95
C PRO A 76 8.73 0.73 14.00
N ILE A 77 8.30 1.65 13.14
CA ILE A 77 8.91 2.99 12.97
C ILE A 77 8.18 4.11 13.73
N TYR A 78 6.95 3.85 14.16
CA TYR A 78 6.13 4.82 14.88
C TYR A 78 6.52 4.88 16.36
N ALA A 79 6.14 5.98 17.01
CA ALA A 79 6.36 6.16 18.44
C ALA A 79 5.59 5.13 19.30
N ASP A 80 4.41 4.68 18.84
CA ASP A 80 3.71 3.55 19.43
C ASP A 80 4.40 2.23 19.02
N PRO A 81 5.00 1.47 19.96
CA PRO A 81 5.72 0.24 19.64
C PRO A 81 4.82 -0.90 19.14
N ARG A 82 3.50 -0.76 19.25
CA ARG A 82 2.53 -1.72 18.71
C ARG A 82 2.14 -1.37 17.27
N ALA A 83 2.31 -0.12 16.86
CA ALA A 83 2.04 0.31 15.51
C ALA A 83 3.22 -0.05 14.60
N ARG A 84 2.90 -0.57 13.43
CA ARG A 84 3.86 -0.91 12.39
C ARG A 84 3.45 -0.19 11.11
N ALA A 85 4.45 0.21 10.33
CA ALA A 85 4.21 0.69 8.99
C ALA A 85 3.97 -0.49 8.07
N ASP A 86 2.97 -0.36 7.19
CA ASP A 86 2.61 -1.42 6.26
C ASP A 86 3.79 -1.73 5.33
N LEU A 87 4.35 -0.69 4.71
CA LEU A 87 5.56 -0.78 3.89
C LEU A 87 6.50 0.40 4.17
N THR A 88 7.80 0.12 4.15
CA THR A 88 8.86 1.14 4.27
C THR A 88 9.90 0.94 3.19
N ILE A 89 10.45 2.04 2.67
CA ILE A 89 11.53 2.05 1.70
C ILE A 89 12.78 2.62 2.37
N HIS A 90 13.89 1.91 2.22
CA HIS A 90 15.18 2.27 2.80
C HIS A 90 16.26 2.32 1.74
N ARG A 91 17.29 3.16 1.96
CA ARG A 91 18.53 3.12 1.16
C ARG A 91 19.63 2.39 1.91
N VAL A 92 20.17 1.35 1.28
CA VAL A 92 21.15 0.40 1.81
C VAL A 92 22.32 0.29 0.84
N PRO A 93 23.36 1.14 0.99
CA PRO A 93 24.48 1.22 0.04
C PRO A 93 25.29 -0.09 -0.06
N ASP A 94 25.41 -0.81 1.05
CA ASP A 94 26.14 -2.08 1.12
C ASP A 94 25.12 -3.17 1.43
N GLY A 95 24.68 -3.92 0.41
CA GLY A 95 23.57 -4.90 0.43
C GLY A 95 23.71 -6.10 1.39
N SER A 96 24.40 -5.98 2.52
CA SER A 96 24.57 -7.04 3.50
C SER A 96 24.84 -6.50 4.91
N ASN A 97 24.06 -7.00 5.87
CA ASN A 97 24.12 -6.84 7.34
C ASN A 97 23.43 -5.62 7.97
N TRP A 98 22.11 -5.73 8.07
CA TRP A 98 21.26 -5.03 9.03
C TRP A 98 21.44 -5.57 10.47
N GLU A 99 22.62 -5.40 11.05
CA GLU A 99 22.85 -5.84 12.44
C GLU A 99 22.28 -4.85 13.48
N TYR A 100 21.83 -3.66 13.06
CA TYR A 100 21.47 -2.57 13.97
C TYR A 100 20.18 -1.84 13.56
N LYS A 101 19.13 -1.94 14.41
CA LYS A 101 17.83 -1.27 14.26
C LYS A 101 17.94 0.24 13.99
N GLU A 102 18.91 0.90 14.61
CA GLU A 102 19.14 2.35 14.44
C GLU A 102 19.59 2.71 13.02
N LYS A 103 20.40 1.86 12.37
CA LYS A 103 20.79 2.05 10.96
C LYS A 103 19.59 1.86 10.03
N ILE A 104 18.67 0.95 10.37
CA ILE A 104 17.41 0.75 9.62
C ILE A 104 16.55 2.00 9.69
N LEU A 105 16.35 2.54 10.90
CA LEU A 105 15.57 3.77 11.07
C LEU A 105 16.25 4.98 10.41
N GLY A 106 17.57 5.10 10.51
CA GLY A 106 18.34 6.19 9.91
C GLY A 106 18.48 6.12 8.38
N SER A 107 18.08 5.01 7.75
CA SER A 107 18.07 4.83 6.29
C SER A 107 16.65 4.90 5.70
N LEU A 108 15.64 5.11 6.53
CA LEU A 108 14.25 5.24 6.10
C LEU A 108 14.14 6.45 5.16
N LEU A 109 13.61 6.21 3.96
CA LEU A 109 13.34 7.24 2.97
C LEU A 109 11.85 7.50 2.82
N SER A 110 11.04 6.45 2.91
CA SER A 110 9.62 6.54 2.63
C SER A 110 8.81 5.53 3.41
N VAL A 111 7.58 5.91 3.70
CA VAL A 111 6.59 5.06 4.36
C VAL A 111 5.33 5.05 3.52
N ILE A 112 4.77 3.88 3.32
CA ILE A 112 3.53 3.68 2.58
C ILE A 112 2.57 2.93 3.50
N GLU A 113 1.50 3.61 3.92
CA GLU A 113 0.33 2.94 4.50
C GLU A 113 -0.59 2.50 3.36
N VAL A 114 -1.20 1.35 3.52
CA VAL A 114 -1.96 0.66 2.47
C VAL A 114 -3.42 0.59 2.89
N LYS A 115 -4.31 0.88 1.95
CA LYS A 115 -5.75 0.71 2.11
C LYS A 115 -6.34 -0.04 0.93
N LEU A 116 -7.16 -1.05 1.22
CA LEU A 116 -7.93 -1.77 0.21
C LEU A 116 -9.42 -1.50 0.40
N ALA A 117 -9.95 -0.58 -0.39
CA ALA A 117 -11.38 -0.34 -0.51
C ALA A 117 -12.00 -1.38 -1.45
N ASN A 118 -12.68 -2.37 -0.86
CA ASN A 118 -13.25 -3.49 -1.58
C ASN A 118 -14.79 -3.51 -1.45
N VAL A 119 -15.45 -4.51 -2.03
CA VAL A 119 -16.92 -4.55 -2.05
C VAL A 119 -17.56 -4.74 -0.66
N ARG A 120 -16.81 -5.20 0.35
CA ARG A 120 -17.30 -5.34 1.73
C ARG A 120 -16.94 -4.14 2.61
N GLU A 121 -15.79 -3.55 2.36
CA GLU A 121 -15.29 -2.36 3.04
C GLU A 121 -15.08 -1.30 1.96
N PRO A 122 -16.15 -0.64 1.48
CA PRO A 122 -16.04 0.38 0.45
C PRO A 122 -15.30 1.60 0.97
N LEU A 123 -14.75 2.41 0.05
CA LEU A 123 -13.97 3.60 0.45
C LEU A 123 -14.75 4.59 1.32
N TYR A 124 -16.07 4.63 1.19
CA TYR A 124 -16.95 5.38 2.08
C TYR A 124 -16.79 5.01 3.56
N ASP A 125 -16.61 3.73 3.87
CA ASP A 125 -16.44 3.25 5.24
C ASP A 125 -15.07 3.63 5.80
N PHE A 126 -14.06 3.77 4.94
CA PHE A 126 -12.75 4.31 5.34
C PHE A 126 -12.82 5.77 5.78
N PHE A 127 -13.66 6.60 5.15
CA PHE A 127 -13.83 8.01 5.52
C PHE A 127 -14.70 8.19 6.77
N LYS A 128 -15.58 7.24 7.07
CA LYS A 128 -16.39 7.21 8.29
C LYS A 128 -15.67 6.61 9.48
N GLY A 129 -14.87 5.57 9.25
CA GLY A 129 -14.02 4.98 10.26
C GLY A 129 -12.83 5.91 10.52
N ASP A 130 -12.46 6.10 11.78
CA ASP A 130 -11.26 6.90 12.12
C ASP A 130 -9.95 6.29 11.58
N GLY A 131 -9.99 5.19 10.83
CA GLY A 131 -8.84 4.46 10.32
C GLY A 131 -7.93 5.34 9.46
N VAL A 132 -8.43 5.91 8.36
CA VAL A 132 -7.62 6.75 7.47
C VAL A 132 -7.11 8.00 8.19
N LYS A 133 -7.94 8.63 9.02
CA LYS A 133 -7.50 9.80 9.81
C LYS A 133 -6.39 9.45 10.79
N LYS A 134 -6.48 8.31 11.47
CA LYS A 134 -5.40 7.81 12.34
C LYS A 134 -4.14 7.58 11.53
N ASP A 135 -4.24 7.09 10.31
CA ASP A 135 -3.07 6.80 9.47
C ASP A 135 -2.39 8.08 8.99
N LEU A 136 -3.16 9.09 8.59
CA LEU A 136 -2.64 10.43 8.31
C LEU A 136 -1.92 11.04 9.52
N ILE A 137 -2.49 10.90 10.72
CA ILE A 137 -1.87 11.37 11.97
C ILE A 137 -0.57 10.58 12.26
N ARG A 138 -0.59 9.25 12.08
CA ARG A 138 0.59 8.40 12.27
C ARG A 138 1.71 8.80 11.31
N LEU A 139 1.40 8.99 10.04
CA LEU A 139 2.36 9.42 9.03
C LEU A 139 2.94 10.81 9.37
N LYS A 140 2.11 11.77 9.78
CA LYS A 140 2.55 13.12 10.19
C LYS A 140 3.52 13.10 11.39
N SER A 141 3.48 12.07 12.22
CA SER A 141 4.40 11.95 13.37
C SER A 141 5.87 11.66 12.98
N LEU A 142 6.11 11.31 11.71
CA LEU A 142 7.44 11.04 11.18
C LEU A 142 8.18 12.34 10.81
N GLY A 143 9.51 12.29 10.83
CA GLY A 143 10.36 13.42 10.43
C GLY A 143 10.05 13.95 9.02
N SER A 144 10.25 15.25 8.81
CA SER A 144 9.95 15.95 7.55
C SER A 144 10.79 15.48 6.35
N GLU A 145 11.90 14.80 6.61
CA GLU A 145 12.78 14.19 5.63
C GLU A 145 12.23 12.87 5.05
N ILE A 146 11.20 12.31 5.67
CA ILE A 146 10.59 11.04 5.26
C ILE A 146 9.43 11.32 4.32
N ASN A 147 9.47 10.75 3.11
CA ASN A 147 8.33 10.82 2.20
C ASN A 147 7.18 9.95 2.73
N ARG A 148 5.98 10.52 2.78
CA ARG A 148 4.80 9.86 3.35
C ARG A 148 3.79 9.59 2.25
N TYR A 149 3.38 8.34 2.14
CA TYR A 149 2.43 7.91 1.13
C TYR A 149 1.25 7.18 1.78
N LEU A 150 0.07 7.43 1.24
CA LEU A 150 -1.12 6.62 1.50
C LEU A 150 -1.55 6.01 0.17
N LEU A 151 -1.38 4.69 0.03
CA LEU A 151 -1.75 3.94 -1.15
C LEU A 151 -3.15 3.36 -0.98
N ILE A 152 -4.09 3.81 -1.81
CA ILE A 152 -5.49 3.38 -1.78
C ILE A 152 -5.78 2.59 -3.06
N ALA A 153 -5.98 1.29 -2.91
CA ALA A 153 -6.57 0.44 -3.95
C ALA A 153 -8.10 0.45 -3.78
N ASP A 154 -8.80 1.07 -4.72
CA ASP A 154 -10.24 1.20 -4.72
C ASP A 154 -10.88 0.32 -5.80
N GLU A 155 -11.73 -0.61 -5.37
CA GLU A 155 -12.55 -1.46 -6.21
C GLU A 155 -14.04 -1.04 -6.18
N GLY A 156 -14.34 0.01 -5.43
CA GLY A 156 -15.69 0.40 -5.03
C GLY A 156 -16.42 1.34 -5.99
N GLU A 157 -17.62 1.72 -5.56
CA GLU A 157 -18.55 2.60 -6.28
C GLU A 157 -18.18 4.09 -6.16
N ALA A 158 -18.94 4.94 -6.86
CA ALA A 158 -18.81 6.39 -6.80
C ALA A 158 -18.96 6.94 -5.37
N ILE A 159 -17.98 7.75 -4.96
CA ILE A 159 -17.93 8.40 -3.65
C ILE A 159 -18.38 9.85 -3.81
N ASP A 160 -18.98 10.40 -2.75
CA ASP A 160 -19.29 11.83 -2.68
C ASP A 160 -18.01 12.67 -2.91
N PRO A 161 -17.98 13.51 -3.96
CA PRO A 161 -16.85 14.39 -4.25
C PRO A 161 -16.46 15.29 -3.06
N LEU A 162 -17.40 15.67 -2.19
CA LEU A 162 -17.11 16.47 -1.00
C LEU A 162 -16.26 15.69 0.01
N GLN A 163 -16.49 14.38 0.15
CA GLN A 163 -15.69 13.54 1.02
C GLN A 163 -14.28 13.34 0.48
N ILE A 164 -14.15 13.18 -0.85
CA ILE A 164 -12.84 13.13 -1.52
C ILE A 164 -12.08 14.44 -1.30
N GLN A 165 -12.72 15.60 -1.51
CA GLN A 165 -12.07 16.90 -1.29
C GLN A 165 -11.63 17.09 0.15
N GLN A 166 -12.47 16.74 1.13
CA GLN A 166 -12.10 16.82 2.54
C GLN A 166 -10.90 15.91 2.85
N PHE A 167 -10.92 14.68 2.36
CA PHE A 167 -9.82 13.74 2.56
C PHE A 167 -8.50 14.24 1.94
N LEU A 168 -8.54 14.77 0.72
CA LEU A 168 -7.36 15.33 0.06
C LEU A 168 -6.82 16.54 0.81
N SER A 169 -7.71 17.41 1.32
CA SER A 169 -7.32 18.53 2.18
C SER A 169 -6.67 18.04 3.48
N ASP A 170 -7.20 16.99 4.11
CA ASP A 170 -6.62 16.40 5.31
C ASP A 170 -5.23 15.81 5.00
N ALA A 171 -5.08 15.10 3.88
CA ALA A 171 -3.79 14.52 3.46
C ALA A 171 -2.73 15.60 3.17
N GLU A 172 -3.11 16.69 2.50
CA GLU A 172 -2.25 17.84 2.23
C GLU A 172 -1.79 18.53 3.52
N GLU A 173 -2.69 18.75 4.49
CA GLU A 173 -2.35 19.31 5.81
C GLU A 173 -1.35 18.44 6.60
N HIS A 174 -1.29 17.15 6.25
CA HIS A 174 -0.40 16.17 6.86
C HIS A 174 0.87 15.89 6.04
N ASP A 175 1.06 16.58 4.91
CA ASP A 175 2.18 16.37 3.98
C ASP A 175 2.30 14.89 3.58
N VAL A 176 1.15 14.31 3.23
CA VAL A 176 0.99 12.92 2.77
C VAL A 176 0.57 12.92 1.30
N VAL A 177 1.33 12.19 0.48
CA VAL A 177 1.01 11.98 -0.93
C VAL A 177 0.06 10.79 -1.07
N VAL A 178 -1.11 11.03 -1.65
CA VAL A 178 -2.08 9.97 -1.95
C VAL A 178 -1.77 9.34 -3.30
N LEU A 179 -1.68 8.01 -3.33
CA LEU A 179 -1.54 7.21 -4.55
C LEU A 179 -2.76 6.32 -4.68
N SER A 180 -3.42 6.31 -5.85
CA SER A 180 -4.60 5.47 -6.05
C SER A 180 -4.83 5.09 -7.51
N ASN A 181 -5.54 3.99 -7.74
CA ASN A 181 -6.14 3.66 -9.04
C ASN A 181 -7.44 4.45 -9.30
N ASN A 182 -7.96 5.19 -8.31
CA ASN A 182 -9.06 6.13 -8.49
C ASN A 182 -8.52 7.54 -8.76
N ALA A 183 -8.76 8.05 -9.96
CA ALA A 183 -8.26 9.36 -10.41
C ALA A 183 -8.74 10.53 -9.54
N ALA A 184 -9.95 10.44 -8.97
CA ALA A 184 -10.49 11.48 -8.11
C ALA A 184 -9.68 11.65 -6.81
N LEU A 185 -9.06 10.58 -6.32
CA LEU A 185 -8.18 10.60 -5.14
C LEU A 185 -6.75 11.04 -5.46
N MET A 186 -6.39 11.19 -6.74
CA MET A 186 -5.09 11.70 -7.15
C MET A 186 -5.13 13.20 -7.47
N GLY A 187 -6.27 13.88 -7.27
CA GLY A 187 -6.44 15.29 -7.60
C GLY A 187 -6.44 15.59 -9.10
N ALA A 188 -6.55 14.57 -9.95
CA ALA A 188 -6.67 14.73 -11.40
C ALA A 188 -8.13 15.00 -11.75
N ALA A 189 -8.44 16.27 -12.04
CA ALA A 189 -9.64 16.67 -12.77
C ALA A 189 -9.50 16.40 -14.28
#